data_AF-A0A2V3Y1K4-F1
#
_entry.id   AF-A0A2V3Y1K4-F1
#
_cell.length_a   1.000
_cell.length_b   1.000
_cell.length_c   1.000
_cell.angle_alpha   90.00
_cell.angle_beta   90.00
_cell.angle_gamma   90.00
#
_symmetry.space_group_name_H-M   'P 1'
#
loop_
_entity.id
_entity.type
_entity.pdbx_description
1 polymer ?
#
loop_
_entity_poly.entity_id
_entity_poly.type
_entity_poly.pdbx_seq_one_letter_code
_entity_poly.pdbx_strand_id
1 'polypeptide(L)'
;MRKRKFTFTAAVFVLSALLLSETQMKTAYAVEGWTSDSGEWMYLDKSDQPVTNVWKQSKDAWFYLDSDGKMVRDSFIELGNGLYYADKDGRRVQNSWIWSEGREQEGYADGWYYFGDNGKAYRRTSGFKRVIDGKTYVFDEKGKMLTGWLTETGEPLTEDDNPLVDGLYYAGEDGALLCNVWMDYSSTTLGGADDLDSSVTGRNYSEYQEIWLYFDDNFKKLKSSGDRIRQKTIGGNTYGFDEYGIMLPWWSQVASVSNADRSNPTSSESAKYFAGYDGGRLLKNAWFWMCPSENLDEQDYSDGEYSWWHTDQDGEVYRNRIRKVYDRYYAFDGLGRMRTGFVLFDGKDTFVAQYDTDSWTAENFINGDLYGLEKADLYLFSPDELNDGSMQTGAEVKVELEDGVYTFGFGSNGIAYGNRNQLRKTKNSFYINGLRLEADQEYGYGVVQENEDTYRVVGTNGKIMTGDKKVIKDREGGWLILLNNRFAARVEDDDKPRWYNGDEGPGFYHYDGSSREDKYSGGLIVNYDSEAVLDHLPDEERLNFE
;
A
#
# COMPACT_ATOMS: atom_id res chain seq x y z
N MET A 1 34.77 -9.60 -12.68
CA MET A 1 35.25 -9.07 -11.39
C MET A 1 35.67 -10.23 -10.48
N ARG A 2 36.69 -10.01 -9.64
CA ARG A 2 37.41 -11.04 -8.85
C ARG A 2 36.46 -11.93 -8.02
N LYS A 3 36.50 -13.25 -8.24
CA LYS A 3 35.99 -14.27 -7.33
C LYS A 3 36.74 -14.15 -6.00
N ARG A 4 36.11 -13.59 -4.97
CA ARG A 4 36.59 -13.70 -3.59
C ARG A 4 36.25 -15.11 -3.12
N LYS A 5 37.26 -15.98 -3.06
CA LYS A 5 37.17 -17.21 -2.27
C LYS A 5 37.12 -16.80 -0.80
N PHE A 6 35.95 -16.88 -0.19
CA PHE A 6 35.84 -16.82 1.26
C PHE A 6 36.14 -18.21 1.79
N THR A 7 37.28 -18.33 2.45
CA THR A 7 37.61 -19.48 3.28
C THR A 7 36.68 -19.42 4.49
N PHE A 8 35.71 -20.33 4.57
CA PHE A 8 34.87 -20.52 5.74
C PHE A 8 35.78 -20.82 6.93
N THR A 9 35.80 -19.89 7.89
CA THR A 9 36.49 -20.08 9.16
C THR A 9 35.44 -20.68 10.09
N ALA A 10 35.68 -21.90 10.59
CA ALA A 10 34.80 -22.57 11.54
C ALA A 10 34.39 -21.63 12.67
N ALA A 11 33.09 -21.39 12.80
CA ALA A 11 32.54 -20.56 13.87
C ALA A 11 32.78 -21.29 15.20
N VAL A 12 33.51 -20.61 16.08
CA VAL A 12 33.80 -21.08 17.44
C VAL A 12 32.50 -21.07 18.24
N PHE A 13 32.01 -22.26 18.58
CA PHE A 13 30.95 -22.44 19.56
C PHE A 13 31.41 -21.89 20.92
N VAL A 14 30.57 -21.08 21.58
CA VAL A 14 30.60 -20.99 23.04
C VAL A 14 29.83 -22.22 23.56
N LEU A 15 30.47 -23.38 23.40
CA LEU A 15 30.14 -24.58 24.16
C LEU A 15 30.66 -24.32 25.57
N SER A 16 29.79 -24.42 26.58
CA SER A 16 30.25 -24.84 27.89
C SER A 16 30.67 -26.31 27.80
N ALA A 17 31.77 -26.56 27.08
CA ALA A 17 32.54 -27.78 27.21
C ALA A 17 33.11 -27.75 28.63
N LEU A 18 32.66 -28.67 29.49
CA LEU A 18 33.39 -28.95 30.71
C LEU A 18 34.77 -29.47 30.31
N LEU A 19 35.75 -28.57 30.33
CA LEU A 19 37.16 -28.91 30.44
C LEU A 19 37.32 -29.67 31.74
N LEU A 20 37.32 -31.00 31.66
CA LEU A 20 37.79 -31.86 32.73
C LEU A 20 39.28 -31.57 32.89
N SER A 21 39.63 -30.77 33.90
CA SER A 21 41.01 -30.56 34.31
C SER A 21 41.70 -31.91 34.46
N GLU A 22 42.87 -32.05 33.83
CA GLU A 22 43.78 -33.18 34.03
C GLU A 22 44.30 -33.20 35.47
N THR A 23 43.47 -33.64 36.40
CA THR A 23 43.97 -34.23 37.63
C THR A 23 44.27 -35.68 37.30
N GLN A 24 45.56 -36.02 37.20
CA GLN A 24 46.01 -37.41 37.25
C GLN A 24 45.52 -38.04 38.56
N MET A 25 44.33 -38.63 38.54
CA MET A 25 43.89 -39.51 39.61
C MET A 25 44.44 -40.90 39.32
N LYS A 26 45.44 -41.29 40.12
CA LYS A 26 45.81 -42.70 40.29
C LYS A 26 44.54 -43.50 40.61
N THR A 27 44.29 -44.50 39.80
CA THR A 27 43.20 -45.46 39.97
C THR A 27 43.41 -46.29 41.22
N ALA A 28 42.54 -46.11 42.21
CA ALA A 28 42.27 -47.10 43.23
C ALA A 28 40.78 -47.46 43.13
N TYR A 29 40.44 -48.37 42.22
CA TYR A 29 39.12 -49.00 42.19
C TYR A 29 39.21 -50.29 43.00
N ALA A 30 38.71 -50.24 44.22
CA ALA A 30 38.21 -51.42 44.92
C ALA A 30 36.91 -50.99 45.62
N VAL A 31 35.93 -50.62 44.80
CA VAL A 31 34.53 -50.63 45.24
C VAL A 31 34.09 -52.08 45.16
N GLU A 32 33.42 -52.58 46.20
CA GLU A 32 32.98 -53.97 46.33
C GLU A 32 32.31 -54.46 45.02
N GLY A 33 32.81 -55.58 44.47
CA GLY A 33 32.31 -56.19 43.24
C GLY A 33 33.03 -55.81 41.93
N TRP A 34 33.76 -54.70 41.83
CA TRP A 34 34.48 -54.35 40.58
C TRP A 34 35.85 -55.03 40.50
N THR A 35 36.16 -55.68 39.37
CA THR A 35 37.46 -56.27 39.06
C THR A 35 37.93 -55.88 37.66
N SER A 36 39.23 -55.96 37.40
CA SER A 36 39.78 -55.76 36.07
C SER A 36 40.82 -56.82 35.74
N ASP A 37 40.68 -57.41 34.55
CA ASP A 37 41.67 -58.30 33.96
C ASP A 37 42.07 -57.77 32.58
N SER A 38 43.38 -57.60 32.36
CA SER A 38 43.94 -57.07 31.10
C SER A 38 43.40 -55.71 30.59
N GLY A 39 42.77 -54.90 31.46
CA GLY A 39 42.19 -53.59 31.11
C GLY A 39 40.68 -53.61 30.82
N GLU A 40 40.10 -54.80 30.75
CA GLU A 40 38.65 -55.03 30.73
C GLU A 40 38.12 -54.97 32.17
N TRP A 41 37.06 -54.19 32.39
CA TRP A 41 36.43 -54.08 33.72
C TRP A 41 35.18 -54.94 33.77
N MET A 42 34.98 -55.64 34.88
CA MET A 42 33.83 -56.51 35.12
C MET A 42 33.28 -56.24 36.52
N TYR A 43 32.02 -56.62 36.74
CA TYR A 43 31.41 -56.59 38.07
C TYR A 43 31.00 -58.01 38.48
N LEU A 44 31.51 -58.48 39.61
CA LEU A 44 31.21 -59.80 40.17
C LEU A 44 30.05 -59.71 41.17
N ASP A 45 29.17 -60.70 41.13
CA ASP A 45 28.13 -60.88 42.13
C ASP A 45 28.68 -61.51 43.43
N LYS A 46 27.80 -61.86 44.38
CA LYS A 46 28.19 -62.45 45.67
C LYS A 46 28.77 -63.86 45.56
N SER A 47 28.69 -64.48 44.38
CA SER A 47 29.22 -65.81 44.07
C SER A 47 30.46 -65.74 43.17
N ASP A 48 31.09 -64.56 43.10
CA ASP A 48 32.24 -64.25 42.24
C ASP A 48 31.97 -64.49 40.74
N GLN A 49 30.71 -64.38 40.30
CA GLN A 49 30.34 -64.52 38.88
C GLN A 49 30.12 -63.14 38.21
N PRO A 50 30.62 -62.92 36.98
CA PRO A 50 30.33 -61.72 36.22
C PRO A 50 28.83 -61.50 36.02
N VAL A 51 28.36 -60.29 36.36
CA VAL A 51 27.03 -59.84 35.97
C VAL A 51 27.07 -59.37 34.52
N THR A 52 26.02 -59.69 33.76
CA THR A 52 25.92 -59.38 32.33
C THR A 52 24.64 -58.60 32.03
N ASN A 53 24.65 -57.85 30.92
CA ASN A 53 23.54 -57.05 30.41
C ASN A 53 22.87 -56.15 31.46
N VAL A 54 23.68 -55.47 32.29
CA VAL A 54 23.16 -54.72 33.44
C VAL A 54 23.95 -53.44 33.70
N TRP A 55 23.24 -52.41 34.13
CA TRP A 55 23.84 -51.19 34.67
C TRP A 55 24.27 -51.40 36.12
N LYS A 56 25.51 -51.05 36.43
CA LYS A 56 26.05 -51.00 37.79
C LYS A 56 26.51 -49.59 38.14
N GLN A 57 26.04 -49.12 39.28
CA GLN A 57 26.45 -47.83 39.80
C GLN A 57 27.75 -47.98 40.59
N SER A 58 28.70 -47.09 40.35
CA SER A 58 29.92 -46.93 41.15
C SER A 58 30.07 -45.45 41.49
N LYS A 59 29.93 -45.13 42.78
CA LYS A 59 29.77 -43.74 43.25
C LYS A 59 28.61 -43.06 42.52
N ASP A 60 28.86 -41.92 41.87
CA ASP A 60 27.86 -41.12 41.17
C ASP A 60 27.71 -41.49 39.68
N ALA A 61 28.47 -42.46 39.18
CA ALA A 61 28.48 -42.86 37.78
C ALA A 61 27.86 -44.25 37.56
N TRP A 62 27.23 -44.44 36.41
CA TRP A 62 26.66 -45.70 35.95
C TRP A 62 27.53 -46.30 34.86
N PHE A 63 27.75 -47.61 34.90
CA PHE A 63 28.57 -48.37 33.97
C PHE A 63 27.78 -49.58 33.47
N TYR A 64 27.81 -49.87 32.18
CA TYR A 64 27.06 -50.99 31.60
C TYR A 64 27.98 -52.17 31.35
N LEU A 65 27.56 -53.35 31.80
CA LEU A 65 28.23 -54.63 31.53
C LEU A 65 27.50 -55.31 30.39
N ASP A 66 28.22 -55.65 29.33
CA ASP A 66 27.68 -56.30 28.13
C ASP A 66 27.32 -57.78 28.36
N SER A 67 27.06 -58.52 27.28
CA SER A 67 26.72 -59.96 27.33
C SER A 67 27.87 -60.83 27.84
N ASP A 68 29.11 -60.38 27.71
CA ASP A 68 30.31 -61.06 28.18
C ASP A 68 30.70 -60.61 29.61
N GLY A 69 29.92 -59.68 30.19
CA GLY A 69 30.17 -59.11 31.51
C GLY A 69 31.27 -58.06 31.53
N LYS A 70 31.69 -57.58 30.35
CA LYS A 70 32.71 -56.54 30.19
C LYS A 70 32.07 -55.16 30.15
N MET A 71 32.76 -54.19 30.72
CA MET A 71 32.31 -52.81 30.78
C MET A 71 32.40 -52.15 29.41
N VAL A 72 31.26 -51.69 28.90
CA VAL A 72 31.18 -50.95 27.64
C VAL A 72 31.80 -49.56 27.81
N ARG A 73 32.56 -49.13 26.80
CA ARG A 73 33.19 -47.81 26.70
C ARG A 73 33.04 -47.28 25.29
N ASP A 74 32.95 -45.96 25.19
CA ASP A 74 32.89 -45.22 23.93
C ASP A 74 31.97 -45.88 22.90
N SER A 75 30.73 -46.13 23.30
CA SER A 75 29.77 -46.89 22.48
C SER A 75 28.34 -46.58 22.87
N PHE A 76 27.47 -46.67 21.87
CA PHE A 76 26.03 -46.75 22.08
C PHE A 76 25.64 -48.07 22.74
N ILE A 77 24.61 -48.01 23.57
CA ILE A 77 24.04 -49.14 24.29
C ILE A 77 22.53 -49.11 24.10
N GLU A 78 21.99 -50.03 23.32
CA GLU A 78 20.55 -50.15 23.09
C GLU A 78 19.92 -51.16 24.06
N LEU A 79 18.94 -50.71 24.84
CA LEU A 79 18.27 -51.51 25.87
C LEU A 79 16.77 -51.30 25.81
N GLY A 80 16.05 -52.30 25.29
CA GLY A 80 14.60 -52.22 25.09
C GLY A 80 14.25 -51.01 24.22
N ASN A 81 13.51 -50.04 24.78
CA ASN A 81 13.14 -48.80 24.09
C ASN A 81 14.06 -47.61 24.40
N GLY A 82 15.19 -47.82 25.07
CA GLY A 82 16.17 -46.78 25.41
C GLY A 82 17.46 -46.92 24.62
N LEU A 83 18.05 -45.79 24.25
CA LEU A 83 19.40 -45.69 23.73
C LEU A 83 20.24 -44.93 24.76
N TYR A 84 21.41 -45.44 25.11
CA TYR A 84 22.34 -44.83 26.05
C TYR A 84 23.72 -44.72 25.39
N TYR A 85 24.63 -43.95 25.99
CA TYR A 85 26.02 -43.88 25.56
C TYR A 85 26.94 -43.98 26.76
N ALA A 86 27.95 -44.85 26.64
CA ALA A 86 29.06 -44.89 27.56
C ALA A 86 30.19 -44.03 26.99
N ASP A 87 30.72 -43.10 27.77
CA ASP A 87 31.87 -42.31 27.37
C ASP A 87 33.15 -43.18 27.31
N LYS A 88 34.27 -42.57 26.94
CA LYS A 88 35.59 -43.23 26.86
C LYS A 88 36.03 -43.92 28.16
N ASP A 89 35.52 -43.48 29.30
CA ASP A 89 35.84 -44.04 30.62
C ASP A 89 34.81 -45.09 31.06
N GLY A 90 33.75 -45.30 30.27
CA GLY A 90 32.65 -46.24 30.50
C GLY A 90 31.47 -45.65 31.26
N ARG A 91 31.50 -44.35 31.57
CA ARG A 91 30.44 -43.69 32.34
C ARG A 91 29.26 -43.40 31.43
N ARG A 92 28.06 -43.65 31.93
CA ARG A 92 26.81 -43.28 31.25
C ARG A 92 26.70 -41.77 31.11
N VAL A 93 26.57 -41.30 29.87
CA VAL A 93 26.32 -39.90 29.55
C VAL A 93 24.88 -39.52 29.93
N GLN A 94 24.70 -38.33 30.48
CA GLN A 94 23.41 -37.75 30.83
C GLN A 94 23.50 -36.22 30.83
N ASN A 95 22.39 -35.54 30.51
CA ASN A 95 22.31 -34.10 30.29
C ASN A 95 23.45 -33.54 29.43
N SER A 96 23.72 -34.17 28.29
CA SER A 96 24.85 -33.79 27.44
C SER A 96 24.66 -34.19 25.98
N TRP A 97 25.27 -33.38 25.12
CA TRP A 97 25.42 -33.62 23.69
C TRP A 97 26.65 -34.50 23.42
N ILE A 98 26.51 -35.45 22.50
CA ILE A 98 27.57 -36.32 21.99
C ILE A 98 27.57 -36.23 20.47
N TRP A 99 28.75 -35.95 19.91
CA TRP A 99 28.98 -36.08 18.47
C TRP A 99 29.38 -37.53 18.18
N SER A 100 28.61 -38.19 17.32
CA SER A 100 28.96 -39.50 16.76
C SER A 100 29.65 -39.29 15.41
N GLU A 101 30.79 -39.96 15.21
CA GLU A 101 31.53 -39.98 13.95
C GLU A 101 31.96 -41.42 13.63
N GLY A 102 31.73 -41.87 12.40
CA GLY A 102 32.23 -43.15 11.90
C GLY A 102 31.54 -44.41 12.45
N ARG A 103 30.34 -44.27 13.05
CA ARG A 103 29.58 -45.36 13.68
C ARG A 103 28.41 -45.87 12.83
N GLU A 104 28.43 -45.62 11.53
CA GLU A 104 27.37 -46.05 10.62
C GLU A 104 27.20 -47.57 10.61
N GLN A 105 28.29 -48.33 10.78
CA GLN A 105 28.27 -49.78 10.87
C GLN A 105 27.52 -50.29 12.11
N GLU A 106 27.42 -49.47 13.16
CA GLU A 106 26.64 -49.73 14.38
C GLU A 106 25.19 -49.23 14.23
N GLY A 107 24.83 -48.66 13.07
CA GLY A 107 23.50 -48.11 12.79
C GLY A 107 23.30 -46.67 13.26
N TYR A 108 24.37 -45.95 13.62
CA TYR A 108 24.33 -44.56 14.09
C TYR A 108 25.05 -43.64 13.11
N ALA A 109 24.29 -42.78 12.44
CA ALA A 109 24.83 -41.81 11.51
C ALA A 109 25.64 -40.73 12.21
N ASP A 110 26.56 -40.13 11.47
CA ASP A 110 27.32 -38.97 11.93
C ASP A 110 26.39 -37.82 12.30
N GLY A 111 26.60 -37.23 13.48
CA GLY A 111 25.72 -36.18 13.99
C GLY A 111 25.69 -36.04 15.50
N TRP A 112 24.92 -35.06 15.96
CA TRP A 112 24.71 -34.79 17.37
C TRP A 112 23.58 -35.65 17.95
N TYR A 113 23.81 -36.21 19.12
CA TYR A 113 22.83 -36.94 19.93
C TYR A 113 22.77 -36.29 21.30
N TYR A 114 21.58 -36.18 21.89
CA TYR A 114 21.43 -35.64 23.25
C TYR A 114 20.93 -36.71 24.21
N PHE A 115 21.63 -36.90 25.32
CA PHE A 115 21.24 -37.83 26.38
C PHE A 115 20.63 -37.04 27.53
N GLY A 116 19.39 -37.35 27.88
CA GLY A 116 18.63 -36.66 28.92
C GLY A 116 19.11 -36.99 30.35
N ASP A 117 18.36 -36.52 31.33
CA ASP A 117 18.65 -36.67 32.77
C ASP A 117 18.81 -38.11 33.24
N ASN A 118 18.00 -39.01 32.68
CA ASN A 118 18.03 -40.45 32.95
C ASN A 118 19.06 -41.20 32.09
N GLY A 119 19.85 -40.47 31.29
CA GLY A 119 20.85 -41.00 30.38
C GLY A 119 20.30 -41.60 29.09
N LYS A 120 18.98 -41.57 28.85
CA LYS A 120 18.40 -42.00 27.57
C LYS A 120 18.56 -40.91 26.51
N ALA A 121 18.91 -41.32 25.29
CA ALA A 121 18.93 -40.44 24.14
C ALA A 121 17.53 -39.90 23.85
N TYR A 122 17.45 -38.62 23.48
CA TYR A 122 16.25 -38.06 22.89
C TYR A 122 16.09 -38.60 21.47
N ARG A 123 14.95 -39.24 21.24
CA ARG A 123 14.55 -39.80 19.94
C ARG A 123 13.14 -39.31 19.60
N ARG A 124 12.80 -39.38 18.32
CA ARG A 124 11.43 -39.20 17.85
C ARG A 124 10.49 -40.23 18.49
N THR A 125 9.48 -39.75 19.22
CA THR A 125 8.42 -40.56 19.83
C THR A 125 7.07 -39.82 19.67
N SER A 126 6.15 -39.87 20.64
CA SER A 126 4.99 -38.97 20.66
C SER A 126 5.44 -37.51 20.84
N GLY A 127 5.25 -36.70 19.80
CA GLY A 127 5.81 -35.35 19.71
C GLY A 127 7.28 -35.34 19.30
N PHE A 128 7.66 -34.44 18.41
CA PHE A 128 8.99 -34.38 17.80
C PHE A 128 9.88 -33.24 18.30
N LYS A 129 9.34 -32.33 19.12
CA LYS A 129 10.07 -31.19 19.68
C LYS A 129 10.64 -31.51 21.06
N ARG A 130 11.90 -31.16 21.31
CA ARG A 130 12.60 -31.30 22.60
C ARG A 130 13.23 -29.97 22.99
N VAL A 131 13.02 -29.53 24.23
CA VAL A 131 13.63 -28.30 24.74
C VAL A 131 14.91 -28.65 25.50
N ILE A 132 16.02 -28.06 25.10
CA ILE A 132 17.35 -28.21 25.72
C ILE A 132 17.92 -26.80 25.87
N ASP A 133 18.25 -26.42 27.11
CA ASP A 133 18.84 -25.11 27.43
C ASP A 133 18.09 -23.90 26.82
N GLY A 134 16.76 -23.97 26.78
CA GLY A 134 15.89 -22.91 26.26
C GLY A 134 15.74 -22.87 24.74
N LYS A 135 16.40 -23.76 23.99
CA LYS A 135 16.24 -23.95 22.55
C LYS A 135 15.43 -25.21 22.25
N THR A 136 14.75 -25.24 21.12
CA THR A 136 13.93 -26.38 20.70
C THR A 136 14.61 -27.13 19.56
N TYR A 137 14.75 -28.44 19.70
CA TYR A 137 15.42 -29.35 18.77
C TYR A 137 14.49 -30.45 18.31
N VAL A 138 14.82 -31.05 17.17
CA VAL A 138 14.14 -32.24 16.63
C VAL A 138 15.18 -33.33 16.44
N PHE A 139 14.81 -34.56 16.79
CA PHE A 139 15.66 -35.74 16.62
C PHE A 139 14.93 -36.75 15.73
N ASP A 140 15.68 -37.57 15.00
CA ASP A 140 15.13 -38.69 14.25
C ASP A 140 14.82 -39.90 15.15
N GLU A 141 14.39 -41.01 14.53
CA GLU A 141 14.07 -42.25 15.23
C GLU A 141 15.29 -42.93 15.87
N LYS A 142 16.49 -42.66 15.37
CA LYS A 142 17.76 -43.17 15.91
C LYS A 142 18.36 -42.24 16.97
N GLY A 143 17.85 -41.02 17.10
CA GLY A 143 18.27 -40.02 18.07
C GLY A 143 19.29 -39.02 17.53
N LYS A 144 19.56 -39.03 16.23
CA LYS A 144 20.36 -37.99 15.59
C LYS A 144 19.54 -36.71 15.52
N MET A 145 20.15 -35.61 15.92
CA MET A 145 19.60 -34.26 15.82
C MET A 145 19.44 -33.87 14.34
N LEU A 146 18.27 -33.36 14.00
CA LEU A 146 17.94 -32.89 12.66
C LEU A 146 18.32 -31.43 12.48
N THR A 147 18.71 -31.10 11.24
CA THR A 147 19.00 -29.75 10.74
C THR A 147 18.26 -29.55 9.41
N GLY A 148 18.06 -28.30 8.99
CA GLY A 148 17.41 -27.95 7.73
C GLY A 148 15.87 -27.98 7.80
N TRP A 149 15.25 -28.15 6.63
CA TRP A 149 13.79 -28.12 6.48
C TRP A 149 13.11 -29.36 7.02
N LEU A 150 11.99 -29.15 7.72
CA LEU A 150 11.16 -30.22 8.26
C LEU A 150 9.67 -30.02 7.90
N THR A 151 8.98 -31.13 7.67
CA THR A 151 7.53 -31.20 7.39
C THR A 151 6.69 -30.77 8.60
N GLU A 152 5.36 -30.73 8.47
CA GLU A 152 4.47 -30.48 9.62
C GLU A 152 4.60 -31.51 10.75
N THR A 153 4.92 -32.76 10.40
CA THR A 153 5.22 -33.86 11.34
C THR A 153 6.66 -33.81 11.86
N GLY A 154 7.46 -32.83 11.44
CA GLY A 154 8.85 -32.58 11.83
C GLY A 154 9.87 -33.52 11.17
N GLU A 155 9.47 -34.23 10.12
CA GLU A 155 10.35 -35.15 9.39
C GLU A 155 11.23 -34.36 8.42
N PRO A 156 12.48 -34.78 8.16
CA PRO A 156 13.32 -34.11 7.18
C PRO A 156 12.72 -34.24 5.78
N LEU A 157 12.86 -33.18 4.98
CA LEU A 157 12.48 -33.23 3.56
C LEU A 157 13.40 -34.18 2.77
N THR A 158 12.84 -34.76 1.72
CA THR A 158 13.52 -35.59 0.71
C THR A 158 13.93 -34.74 -0.50
N GLU A 159 14.68 -35.34 -1.42
CA GLU A 159 15.12 -34.66 -2.66
C GLU A 159 13.96 -34.31 -3.60
N ASP A 160 12.80 -34.99 -3.45
CA ASP A 160 11.61 -34.77 -4.27
C ASP A 160 10.68 -33.68 -3.69
N ASP A 161 10.89 -33.27 -2.44
CA ASP A 161 10.05 -32.30 -1.74
C ASP A 161 10.47 -30.85 -2.05
N ASN A 162 9.49 -29.95 -2.15
CA ASN A 162 9.77 -28.52 -2.31
C ASN A 162 9.76 -27.82 -0.95
N PRO A 163 10.88 -27.20 -0.50
CA PRO A 163 10.96 -26.57 0.82
C PRO A 163 9.93 -25.45 1.07
N LEU A 164 9.52 -24.73 0.02
CA LEU A 164 8.54 -23.67 0.12
C LEU A 164 7.10 -24.21 0.23
N VAL A 165 6.85 -25.42 -0.28
CA VAL A 165 5.54 -26.08 -0.26
C VAL A 165 5.40 -26.98 0.96
N ASP A 166 6.33 -27.92 1.13
CA ASP A 166 6.27 -29.03 2.08
C ASP A 166 6.94 -28.71 3.43
N GLY A 167 7.89 -27.75 3.42
CA GLY A 167 8.59 -27.29 4.61
C GLY A 167 7.74 -26.37 5.49
N LEU A 168 7.62 -26.73 6.78
CA LEU A 168 6.92 -25.91 7.77
C LEU A 168 7.83 -25.41 8.90
N TYR A 169 8.85 -26.18 9.27
CA TYR A 169 9.85 -25.78 10.25
C TYR A 169 11.23 -25.75 9.60
N TYR A 170 12.13 -24.96 10.19
CA TYR A 170 13.54 -24.96 9.81
C TYR A 170 14.39 -25.06 11.07
N ALA A 171 15.25 -26.07 11.11
CA ALA A 171 16.29 -26.22 12.11
C ALA A 171 17.59 -25.62 11.58
N GLY A 172 18.19 -24.66 12.31
CA GLY A 172 19.46 -24.05 11.91
C GLY A 172 20.62 -25.05 11.88
N GLU A 173 21.81 -24.58 11.53
CA GLU A 173 23.04 -25.40 11.58
C GLU A 173 23.33 -25.93 12.99
N ASP A 174 22.90 -25.19 14.02
CA ASP A 174 23.00 -25.62 15.42
C ASP A 174 21.88 -26.60 15.83
N GLY A 175 20.96 -26.95 14.92
CA GLY A 175 19.82 -27.83 15.13
C GLY A 175 18.62 -27.19 15.84
N ALA A 176 18.74 -25.93 16.28
CA ALA A 176 17.64 -25.25 16.93
C ALA A 176 16.59 -24.81 15.90
N LEU A 177 15.31 -25.04 16.20
CA LEU A 177 14.21 -24.55 15.38
C LEU A 177 14.17 -23.01 15.41
N LEU A 178 14.05 -22.41 14.23
CA LEU A 178 13.84 -20.97 14.09
C LEU A 178 12.54 -20.54 14.78
N CYS A 179 12.60 -19.44 15.53
CA CYS A 179 11.50 -18.94 16.35
C CYS A 179 11.55 -17.42 16.41
N ASN A 180 10.46 -16.74 16.10
CA ASN A 180 10.35 -15.28 16.06
C ASN A 180 11.49 -14.60 15.27
N VAL A 181 11.80 -15.15 14.09
CA VAL A 181 12.96 -14.74 13.32
C VAL A 181 12.67 -14.78 11.82
N TRP A 182 13.27 -13.84 11.11
CA TRP A 182 13.29 -13.80 9.65
C TRP A 182 14.36 -14.73 9.10
N MET A 183 14.07 -15.34 7.95
CA MET A 183 15.02 -16.13 7.17
C MET A 183 15.08 -15.59 5.75
N ASP A 184 16.30 -15.27 5.31
CA ASP A 184 16.61 -15.02 3.92
C ASP A 184 16.77 -16.37 3.21
N TYR A 185 15.72 -16.79 2.50
CA TYR A 185 15.72 -18.06 1.78
C TYR A 185 16.70 -18.05 0.60
N SER A 186 16.87 -16.91 -0.07
CA SER A 186 17.75 -16.84 -1.25
C SER A 186 19.22 -17.03 -0.88
N SER A 187 19.60 -16.76 0.38
CA SER A 187 20.93 -17.09 0.91
C SER A 187 21.20 -18.60 1.08
N THR A 188 20.17 -19.44 1.11
CA THR A 188 20.27 -20.87 1.46
C THR A 188 20.22 -21.84 0.27
N THR A 189 19.83 -21.36 -0.92
CA THR A 189 19.67 -22.03 -2.24
C THR A 189 18.23 -21.79 -2.75
N LEU A 190 18.07 -21.22 -3.95
CA LEU A 190 16.76 -20.90 -4.58
C LEU A 190 15.99 -22.12 -5.12
N GLY A 191 16.31 -23.33 -4.65
CA GLY A 191 15.64 -24.55 -5.12
C GLY A 191 14.13 -24.48 -4.88
N GLY A 192 13.35 -24.79 -5.91
CA GLY A 192 11.89 -24.89 -5.82
C GLY A 192 11.12 -23.56 -5.83
N ALA A 193 11.78 -22.39 -5.87
CA ALA A 193 11.08 -21.11 -6.02
C ALA A 193 10.71 -20.79 -7.48
N ASP A 194 11.58 -21.18 -8.42
CA ASP A 194 11.44 -20.86 -9.86
C ASP A 194 10.19 -21.46 -10.52
N ASP A 195 9.63 -22.51 -9.92
CA ASP A 195 8.44 -23.22 -10.41
C ASP A 195 7.14 -22.76 -9.70
N LEU A 196 7.19 -21.69 -8.90
CA LEU A 196 6.04 -21.25 -8.09
C LEU A 196 5.38 -19.99 -8.63
N ASP A 197 4.07 -20.12 -8.83
CA ASP A 197 3.13 -19.03 -9.07
C ASP A 197 2.15 -18.94 -7.89
N SER A 198 2.13 -17.81 -7.19
CA SER A 198 1.18 -17.58 -6.09
C SER A 198 -0.21 -17.29 -6.64
N SER A 199 -1.17 -18.12 -6.27
CA SER A 199 -2.60 -17.93 -6.52
C SER A 199 -3.21 -16.81 -5.69
N VAL A 200 -2.62 -16.52 -4.52
CA VAL A 200 -3.08 -15.47 -3.59
C VAL A 200 -2.66 -14.07 -4.07
N THR A 201 -1.56 -13.99 -4.81
CA THR A 201 -0.92 -12.71 -5.16
C THR A 201 -0.70 -12.50 -6.66
N GLY A 202 -0.85 -13.54 -7.47
CA GLY A 202 -0.59 -13.54 -8.91
C GLY A 202 0.89 -13.45 -9.26
N ARG A 203 1.80 -13.65 -8.30
CA ARG A 203 3.25 -13.46 -8.49
C ARG A 203 3.94 -14.74 -8.94
N ASN A 204 4.80 -14.62 -9.94
CA ASN A 204 5.77 -15.65 -10.32
C ASN A 204 7.09 -15.40 -9.58
N TYR A 205 7.59 -16.39 -8.84
CA TYR A 205 8.77 -16.20 -8.00
C TYR A 205 10.12 -16.46 -8.70
N SER A 206 10.13 -16.91 -9.96
CA SER A 206 11.37 -17.03 -10.74
C SER A 206 12.08 -15.69 -10.99
N GLU A 207 11.36 -14.58 -10.84
CA GLU A 207 11.89 -13.23 -11.06
C GLU A 207 12.52 -12.61 -9.79
N TYR A 208 12.41 -13.29 -8.64
CA TYR A 208 12.76 -12.72 -7.34
C TYR A 208 14.19 -13.10 -6.93
N GLN A 209 15.01 -12.09 -6.70
CA GLN A 209 16.37 -12.27 -6.21
C GLN A 209 16.44 -12.51 -4.69
N GLU A 210 15.42 -12.05 -3.97
CA GLU A 210 15.33 -12.14 -2.51
C GLU A 210 13.96 -12.68 -2.10
N ILE A 211 13.99 -13.72 -1.26
CA ILE A 211 12.79 -14.37 -0.73
C ILE A 211 12.92 -14.40 0.79
N TRP A 212 11.98 -13.76 1.47
CA TRP A 212 11.97 -13.64 2.92
C TRP A 212 10.83 -14.45 3.53
N LEU A 213 11.18 -15.28 4.51
CA LEU A 213 10.24 -16.10 5.28
C LEU A 213 10.30 -15.68 6.75
N TYR A 214 9.21 -15.84 7.48
CA TYR A 214 9.19 -15.59 8.92
C TYR A 214 8.72 -16.81 9.70
N PHE A 215 9.44 -17.17 10.76
CA PHE A 215 9.06 -18.25 11.67
C PHE A 215 8.45 -17.68 12.94
N ASP A 216 7.24 -18.12 13.27
CA ASP A 216 6.49 -17.61 14.40
C ASP A 216 6.94 -18.20 15.75
N ASP A 217 6.23 -17.85 16.82
CA ASP A 217 6.45 -18.33 18.18
C ASP A 217 6.15 -19.83 18.37
N ASN A 218 5.47 -20.45 17.40
CA ASN A 218 5.22 -21.89 17.33
C ASN A 218 6.24 -22.61 16.43
N PHE A 219 7.30 -21.91 16.04
CA PHE A 219 8.38 -22.36 15.15
C PHE A 219 7.92 -22.59 13.70
N LYS A 220 6.68 -22.23 13.35
CA LYS A 220 6.12 -22.51 12.03
C LYS A 220 6.42 -21.34 11.09
N LYS A 221 6.75 -21.67 9.84
CA LYS A 221 6.76 -20.69 8.75
C LYS A 221 5.38 -20.06 8.63
N LEU A 222 5.34 -18.74 8.66
CA LEU A 222 4.13 -17.96 8.55
C LEU A 222 3.66 -17.97 7.08
N LYS A 223 2.47 -18.52 6.83
CA LYS A 223 1.86 -18.62 5.51
C LYS A 223 0.35 -18.43 5.55
N SER A 224 -0.22 -18.04 4.42
CA SER A 224 -1.65 -17.93 4.19
C SER A 224 -2.36 -19.28 4.28
N SER A 225 -3.65 -19.21 4.57
CA SER A 225 -4.55 -20.36 4.58
C SER A 225 -5.78 -19.98 3.78
N GLY A 226 -5.93 -20.56 2.59
CA GLY A 226 -6.94 -20.16 1.60
C GLY A 226 -6.49 -18.98 0.74
N ASP A 227 -7.45 -18.30 0.13
CA ASP A 227 -7.24 -17.41 -1.02
C ASP A 227 -6.94 -15.95 -0.63
N ARG A 228 -6.41 -15.71 0.57
CA ARG A 228 -6.18 -14.36 1.12
C ARG A 228 -4.82 -14.25 1.78
N ILE A 229 -4.18 -13.10 1.57
CA ILE A 229 -2.90 -12.73 2.19
C ILE A 229 -3.01 -12.77 3.71
N ARG A 230 -2.08 -13.45 4.36
CA ARG A 230 -1.92 -13.42 5.82
C ARG A 230 -1.06 -12.24 6.22
N GLN A 231 -1.61 -11.36 7.04
CA GLN A 231 -0.86 -10.23 7.58
C GLN A 231 -0.36 -10.49 9.01
N LYS A 232 0.85 -10.02 9.32
CA LYS A 232 1.42 -10.08 10.68
C LYS A 232 2.24 -8.84 10.97
N THR A 233 2.10 -8.31 12.18
CA THR A 233 2.95 -7.24 12.68
C THR A 233 4.18 -7.82 13.38
N ILE A 234 5.38 -7.44 12.89
CA ILE A 234 6.68 -7.91 13.35
C ILE A 234 7.55 -6.67 13.54
N GLY A 235 8.11 -6.48 14.75
CA GLY A 235 8.96 -5.31 15.03
C GLY A 235 8.28 -3.95 14.82
N GLY A 236 6.94 -3.88 14.95
CA GLY A 236 6.16 -2.64 14.75
C GLY A 236 5.67 -2.38 13.32
N ASN A 237 6.14 -3.14 12.33
CA ASN A 237 5.69 -3.05 10.94
C ASN A 237 4.78 -4.22 10.59
N THR A 238 3.79 -4.01 9.73
CA THR A 238 2.91 -5.07 9.22
C THR A 238 3.44 -5.61 7.90
N TYR A 239 3.45 -6.92 7.72
CA TYR A 239 3.92 -7.61 6.50
C TYR A 239 2.83 -8.57 6.01
N GLY A 240 2.79 -8.81 4.70
CA GLY A 240 1.92 -9.80 4.07
C GLY A 240 2.70 -11.04 3.68
N PHE A 241 2.09 -12.22 3.80
CA PHE A 241 2.67 -13.50 3.42
C PHE A 241 1.69 -14.28 2.55
N ASP A 242 2.18 -14.96 1.53
CA ASP A 242 1.38 -15.78 0.61
C ASP A 242 1.19 -17.22 1.12
N GLU A 243 0.65 -18.11 0.29
CA GLU A 243 0.40 -19.53 0.62
C GLU A 243 1.68 -20.37 0.84
N TYR A 244 2.80 -19.95 0.26
CA TYR A 244 4.12 -20.55 0.41
C TYR A 244 4.88 -19.96 1.61
N GLY A 245 4.36 -18.89 2.20
CA GLY A 245 4.94 -18.15 3.32
C GLY A 245 5.98 -17.14 2.89
N ILE A 246 6.02 -16.82 1.59
CA ILE A 246 6.87 -15.78 1.03
C ILE A 246 6.27 -14.43 1.39
N MET A 247 7.09 -13.55 1.95
CA MET A 247 6.71 -12.19 2.25
C MET A 247 6.49 -11.40 0.96
N LEU A 248 5.35 -10.72 0.84
CA LEU A 248 4.99 -9.92 -0.32
C LEU A 248 5.72 -8.57 -0.33
N PRO A 249 6.41 -8.21 -1.42
CA PRO A 249 6.67 -6.83 -1.78
C PRO A 249 5.62 -6.33 -2.79
N TRP A 250 5.49 -5.00 -2.88
CA TRP A 250 4.66 -4.26 -3.84
C TRP A 250 3.14 -4.41 -3.64
N TRP A 251 2.36 -4.29 -4.72
CA TRP A 251 0.90 -4.33 -4.71
C TRP A 251 0.32 -5.68 -4.27
N SER A 252 -0.76 -5.65 -3.50
CA SER A 252 -1.63 -6.83 -3.37
C SER A 252 -2.42 -7.05 -4.65
N GLN A 253 -2.79 -8.29 -4.92
CA GLN A 253 -3.75 -8.59 -5.99
C GLN A 253 -5.12 -7.98 -5.65
N VAL A 254 -5.83 -7.48 -6.66
CA VAL A 254 -7.26 -7.14 -6.57
C VAL A 254 -8.06 -8.12 -7.41
N ALA A 255 -9.19 -8.58 -6.89
CA ALA A 255 -9.95 -9.71 -7.46
C ALA A 255 -10.52 -9.42 -8.87
N SER A 256 -10.95 -8.19 -9.12
CA SER A 256 -11.43 -7.76 -10.44
C SER A 256 -11.49 -6.24 -10.56
N VAL A 257 -11.31 -5.74 -11.78
CA VAL A 257 -11.54 -4.34 -12.14
C VAL A 257 -12.71 -4.28 -13.13
N SER A 258 -13.72 -3.48 -12.82
CA SER A 258 -14.84 -3.20 -13.72
C SER A 258 -14.48 -2.07 -14.66
N ASN A 259 -14.41 -2.38 -15.95
CA ASN A 259 -14.21 -1.41 -17.04
C ASN A 259 -15.51 -1.09 -17.79
N ALA A 260 -16.66 -1.34 -17.15
CA ALA A 260 -17.98 -1.04 -17.73
C ALA A 260 -18.14 0.45 -18.10
N ASP A 261 -17.51 1.32 -17.31
CA ASP A 261 -17.29 2.71 -17.65
C ASP A 261 -15.79 2.93 -17.85
N ARG A 262 -15.38 3.19 -19.10
CA ARG A 262 -13.97 3.45 -19.42
C ARG A 262 -13.43 4.72 -18.78
N SER A 263 -14.31 5.66 -18.46
CA SER A 263 -13.92 6.91 -17.79
C SER A 263 -13.76 6.74 -16.27
N ASN A 264 -14.25 5.63 -15.71
CA ASN A 264 -14.11 5.30 -14.29
C ASN A 264 -13.88 3.79 -14.06
N PRO A 265 -12.69 3.26 -14.43
CA PRO A 265 -12.32 1.92 -14.03
C PRO A 265 -12.34 1.82 -12.51
N THR A 266 -13.04 0.81 -11.99
CA THR A 266 -13.23 0.64 -10.54
C THR A 266 -12.88 -0.78 -10.11
N SER A 267 -11.98 -0.91 -9.13
CA SER A 267 -11.67 -2.20 -8.54
C SER A 267 -12.81 -2.69 -7.62
N SER A 268 -13.04 -4.00 -7.56
CA SER A 268 -14.03 -4.57 -6.63
C SER A 268 -13.56 -4.48 -5.18
N GLU A 269 -12.26 -4.67 -4.94
CA GLU A 269 -11.62 -4.57 -3.63
C GLU A 269 -10.55 -3.48 -3.60
N SER A 270 -10.19 -3.04 -2.39
CA SER A 270 -9.10 -2.09 -2.22
C SER A 270 -7.76 -2.80 -2.33
N ALA A 271 -6.80 -2.16 -3.00
CA ALA A 271 -5.43 -2.62 -3.02
C ALA A 271 -4.68 -2.20 -1.75
N LYS A 272 -3.65 -2.95 -1.41
CA LYS A 272 -2.65 -2.63 -0.41
C LYS A 272 -1.28 -2.54 -1.07
N TYR A 273 -0.39 -1.75 -0.48
CA TYR A 273 0.97 -1.63 -0.98
C TYR A 273 2.00 -1.96 0.11
N PHE A 274 2.77 -3.02 -0.13
CA PHE A 274 3.91 -3.43 0.69
C PHE A 274 5.17 -2.80 0.10
N ALA A 275 5.84 -1.91 0.82
CA ALA A 275 7.01 -1.20 0.31
C ALA A 275 8.22 -2.13 0.15
N GLY A 276 8.36 -2.75 -1.02
CA GLY A 276 9.46 -3.69 -1.32
C GLY A 276 10.84 -3.07 -1.14
N TYR A 277 11.01 -1.79 -1.51
CA TYR A 277 12.22 -1.00 -1.28
C TYR A 277 12.53 -0.75 0.20
N ASP A 278 11.59 -1.01 1.10
CA ASP A 278 11.68 -0.79 2.54
C ASP A 278 11.34 -2.08 3.31
N GLY A 279 11.90 -3.19 2.81
CA GLY A 279 11.81 -4.51 3.43
C GLY A 279 10.41 -5.12 3.44
N GLY A 280 9.48 -4.66 2.59
CA GLY A 280 8.14 -5.24 2.42
C GLY A 280 7.11 -4.81 3.46
N ARG A 281 7.34 -3.72 4.19
CA ARG A 281 6.34 -3.22 5.16
C ARG A 281 5.09 -2.68 4.45
N LEU A 282 3.92 -2.99 4.98
CA LEU A 282 2.64 -2.41 4.54
C LEU A 282 2.62 -0.91 4.85
N LEU A 283 2.46 -0.08 3.81
CA LEU A 283 2.32 1.36 3.98
C LEU A 283 0.94 1.70 4.55
N LYS A 284 0.92 2.42 5.67
CA LYS A 284 -0.29 2.85 6.37
C LYS A 284 -0.27 4.37 6.57
N ASN A 285 -1.39 5.03 6.33
CA ASN A 285 -1.53 6.50 6.42
C ASN A 285 -0.42 7.24 5.65
N ALA A 286 -0.11 6.79 4.44
CA ALA A 286 1.05 7.28 3.70
C ALA A 286 0.70 7.62 2.26
N TRP A 287 1.29 8.72 1.78
CA TRP A 287 1.43 8.99 0.35
C TRP A 287 2.53 8.11 -0.24
N PHE A 288 2.33 7.66 -1.47
CA PHE A 288 3.35 7.01 -2.26
C PHE A 288 3.12 7.23 -3.76
N TRP A 289 4.22 7.36 -4.50
CA TRP A 289 4.23 7.56 -5.95
C TRP A 289 4.63 6.25 -6.61
N MET A 290 3.72 5.66 -7.38
CA MET A 290 3.93 4.29 -7.88
C MET A 290 3.09 4.01 -9.12
N CYS A 291 3.66 3.21 -10.02
CA CYS A 291 2.96 2.60 -11.14
C CYS A 291 2.01 1.50 -10.62
N PRO A 292 0.74 1.43 -11.06
CA PRO A 292 -0.16 0.35 -10.66
C PRO A 292 0.40 -1.03 -11.07
N SER A 293 -0.12 -2.10 -10.48
CA SER A 293 0.14 -3.43 -11.03
C SER A 293 -0.68 -3.64 -12.30
N GLU A 294 -0.23 -4.55 -13.17
CA GLU A 294 -0.94 -4.91 -14.40
C GLU A 294 -2.41 -5.28 -14.16
N ASN A 295 -2.71 -5.96 -13.05
CA ASN A 295 -4.08 -6.35 -12.68
C ASN A 295 -4.95 -5.18 -12.16
N LEU A 296 -4.35 -4.03 -11.84
CA LEU A 296 -5.07 -2.81 -11.45
C LEU A 296 -5.34 -1.94 -12.67
N ASP A 297 -4.31 -1.71 -13.50
CA ASP A 297 -4.40 -0.96 -14.75
C ASP A 297 -3.30 -1.45 -15.72
N GLU A 298 -3.70 -2.24 -16.72
CA GLU A 298 -2.79 -2.84 -17.69
C GLU A 298 -2.10 -1.78 -18.57
N GLN A 299 -2.81 -0.69 -18.89
CA GLN A 299 -2.30 0.36 -19.76
C GLN A 299 -1.22 1.16 -19.02
N ASP A 300 -1.54 1.70 -17.84
CA ASP A 300 -0.58 2.46 -17.03
C ASP A 300 0.62 1.59 -16.64
N TYR A 301 0.40 0.30 -16.34
CA TYR A 301 1.49 -0.64 -16.08
C TYR A 301 2.43 -0.79 -17.28
N SER A 302 1.86 -0.99 -18.48
CA SER A 302 2.63 -1.18 -19.71
C SER A 302 3.38 0.09 -20.14
N ASP A 303 2.76 1.25 -19.95
CA ASP A 303 3.36 2.55 -20.26
C ASP A 303 4.36 3.00 -19.18
N GLY A 304 4.34 2.35 -18.02
CA GLY A 304 5.13 2.75 -16.85
C GLY A 304 4.67 4.09 -16.30
N GLU A 305 3.37 4.38 -16.38
CA GLU A 305 2.75 5.59 -15.86
C GLU A 305 2.60 5.49 -14.33
N TYR A 306 3.05 6.53 -13.65
CA TYR A 306 3.00 6.59 -12.19
C TYR A 306 1.90 7.54 -11.77
N SER A 307 1.29 7.25 -10.62
CA SER A 307 0.32 8.14 -9.99
C SER A 307 0.61 8.30 -8.50
N TRP A 308 0.04 9.34 -7.91
CA TRP A 308 0.00 9.49 -6.47
C TRP A 308 -1.12 8.63 -5.89
N TRP A 309 -0.79 7.93 -4.81
CA TRP A 309 -1.71 7.09 -4.06
C TRP A 309 -1.62 7.45 -2.57
N HIS A 310 -2.69 7.19 -1.83
CA HIS A 310 -2.65 7.32 -0.38
C HIS A 310 -3.36 6.14 0.29
N THR A 311 -2.72 5.56 1.31
CA THR A 311 -3.33 4.49 2.12
C THR A 311 -3.95 4.99 3.41
N ASP A 312 -4.97 4.29 3.91
CA ASP A 312 -5.54 4.54 5.23
C ASP A 312 -4.76 3.86 6.36
N GLN A 313 -5.32 3.89 7.58
CA GLN A 313 -4.71 3.31 8.77
C GLN A 313 -4.54 1.78 8.71
N ASP A 314 -5.35 1.13 7.88
CA ASP A 314 -5.35 -0.32 7.66
C ASP A 314 -4.49 -0.69 6.45
N GLY A 315 -3.95 0.31 5.74
CA GLY A 315 -3.11 0.17 4.56
C GLY A 315 -3.89 0.02 3.25
N GLU A 316 -5.21 0.29 3.28
CA GLU A 316 -6.06 0.27 2.09
C GLU A 316 -5.91 1.56 1.28
N VAL A 317 -5.78 1.46 -0.04
CA VAL A 317 -5.78 2.66 -0.89
C VAL A 317 -7.13 3.36 -0.86
N TYR A 318 -7.11 4.69 -0.78
CA TYR A 318 -8.32 5.48 -1.01
C TYR A 318 -8.74 5.34 -2.47
N ARG A 319 -10.03 5.05 -2.68
CA ARG A 319 -10.66 4.91 -4.01
C ARG A 319 -12.09 5.45 -3.97
N ASN A 320 -12.56 5.94 -5.12
CA ASN A 320 -13.88 6.53 -5.30
C ASN A 320 -14.21 7.51 -4.18
N ARG A 321 -13.36 8.51 -3.93
CA ARG A 321 -13.63 9.48 -2.86
C ARG A 321 -12.86 10.77 -2.97
N ILE A 322 -13.46 11.83 -2.44
CA ILE A 322 -12.75 13.03 -2.03
C ILE A 322 -12.40 12.92 -0.54
N ARG A 323 -11.10 12.89 -0.22
CA ARG A 323 -10.64 12.65 1.16
C ARG A 323 -9.73 13.77 1.66
N LYS A 324 -9.94 14.14 2.93
CA LYS A 324 -9.01 15.02 3.64
C LYS A 324 -7.79 14.22 4.06
N VAL A 325 -6.62 14.65 3.63
CA VAL A 325 -5.32 14.14 4.04
C VAL A 325 -4.55 15.30 4.64
N TYR A 326 -4.20 15.18 5.92
CA TYR A 326 -3.72 16.31 6.75
C TYR A 326 -4.72 17.49 6.75
N ASP A 327 -4.35 18.62 6.15
CA ASP A 327 -5.13 19.86 6.11
C ASP A 327 -5.87 20.09 4.80
N ARG A 328 -5.58 19.28 3.76
CA ARG A 328 -6.06 19.46 2.38
C ARG A 328 -6.94 18.32 1.91
N TYR A 329 -7.77 18.56 0.89
CA TYR A 329 -8.63 17.56 0.27
C TYR A 329 -8.07 17.12 -1.09
N TYR A 330 -8.19 15.83 -1.41
CA TYR A 330 -7.70 15.22 -2.64
C TYR A 330 -8.77 14.29 -3.22
N ALA A 331 -8.86 14.19 -4.54
CA ALA A 331 -9.73 13.25 -5.24
C ALA A 331 -8.98 11.97 -5.57
N PHE A 332 -9.64 10.83 -5.37
CA PHE A 332 -9.13 9.51 -5.75
C PHE A 332 -10.16 8.82 -6.65
N ASP A 333 -9.70 8.34 -7.81
CA ASP A 333 -10.55 7.65 -8.79
C ASP A 333 -10.97 6.24 -8.33
N GLY A 334 -11.67 5.50 -9.19
CA GLY A 334 -12.18 4.16 -8.87
C GLY A 334 -11.12 3.10 -8.56
N LEU A 335 -9.89 3.28 -9.03
CA LEU A 335 -8.74 2.40 -8.72
C LEU A 335 -8.00 2.89 -7.47
N GLY A 336 -7.97 4.21 -7.27
CA GLY A 336 -7.34 4.89 -6.16
C GLY A 336 -6.20 5.83 -6.55
N ARG A 337 -6.04 6.13 -7.84
CA ARG A 337 -5.11 7.15 -8.31
C ARG A 337 -5.64 8.52 -7.89
N MET A 338 -4.77 9.36 -7.36
CA MET A 338 -5.09 10.75 -7.09
C MET A 338 -5.31 11.49 -8.41
N ARG A 339 -6.37 12.30 -8.51
CA ARG A 339 -6.72 13.05 -9.72
C ARG A 339 -6.61 14.56 -9.53
N THR A 340 -6.15 15.24 -10.57
CA THR A 340 -5.96 16.69 -10.65
C THR A 340 -6.83 17.30 -11.77
N GLY A 341 -6.82 18.62 -11.88
CA GLY A 341 -7.62 19.34 -12.89
C GLY A 341 -9.09 19.40 -12.52
N PHE A 342 -9.96 19.43 -13.52
CA PHE A 342 -11.40 19.41 -13.32
C PHE A 342 -11.85 17.97 -13.04
N VAL A 343 -12.54 17.76 -11.93
CA VAL A 343 -12.97 16.42 -11.51
C VAL A 343 -14.44 16.41 -11.18
N LEU A 344 -15.16 15.44 -11.75
CA LEU A 344 -16.57 15.20 -11.51
C LEU A 344 -16.75 14.07 -10.48
N PHE A 345 -17.59 14.32 -9.48
CA PHE A 345 -18.02 13.32 -8.52
C PHE A 345 -19.55 13.29 -8.39
N ASP A 346 -20.14 12.10 -8.38
CA ASP A 346 -21.50 11.94 -7.87
C ASP A 346 -21.44 11.85 -6.34
N GLY A 347 -21.90 12.93 -5.68
CA GLY A 347 -21.66 13.15 -4.27
C GLY A 347 -20.17 13.35 -3.97
N LYS A 348 -19.64 12.62 -2.98
CA LYS A 348 -18.21 12.65 -2.60
C LYS A 348 -17.54 11.29 -2.65
N ASP A 349 -18.28 10.26 -3.04
CA ASP A 349 -17.90 8.85 -2.89
C ASP A 349 -18.01 8.04 -4.19
N THR A 350 -18.23 8.72 -5.32
CA THR A 350 -18.25 8.10 -6.66
C THR A 350 -17.54 9.02 -7.64
N PHE A 351 -16.35 8.62 -8.08
CA PHE A 351 -15.67 9.33 -9.17
C PHE A 351 -16.49 9.17 -10.46
N VAL A 352 -16.53 10.21 -11.31
CA VAL A 352 -17.26 10.16 -12.58
C VAL A 352 -16.31 10.37 -13.74
N ALA A 353 -15.58 11.48 -13.75
CA ALA A 353 -14.63 11.80 -14.80
C ALA A 353 -13.58 12.78 -14.30
N GLN A 354 -12.46 12.86 -15.03
CA GLN A 354 -11.43 13.88 -14.89
C GLN A 354 -11.17 14.52 -16.25
N TYR A 355 -10.84 15.80 -16.22
CA TYR A 355 -10.52 16.61 -17.39
C TYR A 355 -9.33 17.53 -17.10
N ASP A 356 -8.37 17.53 -18.02
CA ASP A 356 -7.24 18.46 -17.98
C ASP A 356 -7.71 19.88 -18.25
N THR A 357 -7.13 20.87 -17.57
CA THR A 357 -7.65 22.24 -17.62
C THR A 357 -7.40 22.91 -18.97
N ASP A 358 -6.30 22.56 -19.64
CA ASP A 358 -5.83 23.12 -20.91
C ASP A 358 -6.46 22.47 -22.16
N SER A 359 -7.39 21.53 -21.98
CA SER A 359 -8.10 20.84 -23.06
C SER A 359 -9.52 21.39 -23.32
N TRP A 360 -9.89 22.49 -22.67
CA TRP A 360 -11.23 23.07 -22.73
C TRP A 360 -11.16 24.59 -22.85
N THR A 361 -12.15 25.17 -23.53
CA THR A 361 -12.31 26.62 -23.67
C THR A 361 -13.35 27.16 -22.68
N ALA A 362 -13.37 28.49 -22.47
CA ALA A 362 -14.41 29.11 -21.66
C ALA A 362 -15.83 28.88 -22.21
N GLU A 363 -15.96 28.83 -23.54
CA GLU A 363 -17.22 28.55 -24.24
C GLU A 363 -17.79 27.17 -23.87
N ASN A 364 -16.94 26.14 -23.72
CA ASN A 364 -17.40 24.81 -23.33
C ASN A 364 -18.06 24.78 -21.95
N PHE A 365 -17.60 25.61 -21.00
CA PHE A 365 -18.22 25.73 -19.69
C PHE A 365 -19.57 26.46 -19.75
N ILE A 366 -19.72 27.42 -20.65
CA ILE A 366 -20.97 28.16 -20.86
C ILE A 366 -22.03 27.23 -21.48
N ASN A 367 -21.63 26.47 -22.50
CA ASN A 367 -22.51 25.55 -23.22
C ASN A 367 -22.79 24.25 -22.43
N GLY A 368 -21.94 23.91 -21.47
CA GLY A 368 -22.09 22.71 -20.66
C GLY A 368 -21.62 21.44 -21.35
N ASP A 369 -20.56 21.55 -22.17
CA ASP A 369 -20.07 20.48 -23.05
C ASP A 369 -19.31 19.36 -22.32
N LEU A 370 -18.91 19.60 -21.06
CA LEU A 370 -18.21 18.60 -20.25
C LEU A 370 -19.14 17.44 -19.94
N TYR A 371 -18.78 16.25 -20.41
CA TYR A 371 -19.60 15.05 -20.27
C TYR A 371 -19.87 14.70 -18.80
N GLY A 372 -21.13 14.41 -18.43
CA GLY A 372 -21.50 14.01 -17.08
C GLY A 372 -21.71 15.16 -16.09
N LEU A 373 -21.39 16.40 -16.49
CA LEU A 373 -21.56 17.61 -15.68
C LEU A 373 -23.02 17.85 -15.29
N GLU A 374 -23.98 17.34 -16.07
CA GLU A 374 -25.41 17.45 -15.77
C GLU A 374 -25.87 16.54 -14.61
N LYS A 375 -25.06 15.55 -14.24
CA LYS A 375 -25.37 14.56 -13.19
C LYS A 375 -24.44 14.64 -11.98
N ALA A 376 -23.23 15.15 -12.14
CA ALA A 376 -22.18 15.16 -11.13
C ALA A 376 -21.86 16.56 -10.61
N ASP A 377 -21.12 16.61 -9.50
CA ASP A 377 -20.57 17.84 -8.96
C ASP A 377 -19.17 18.11 -9.49
N LEU A 378 -18.96 19.32 -10.02
CA LEU A 378 -17.67 19.79 -10.51
C LEU A 378 -16.82 20.38 -9.40
N TYR A 379 -15.59 19.89 -9.33
CA TYR A 379 -14.51 20.34 -8.45
C TYR A 379 -13.30 20.70 -9.30
N LEU A 380 -12.42 21.52 -8.73
CA LEU A 380 -11.08 21.74 -9.26
C LEU A 380 -10.06 21.26 -8.22
N PHE A 381 -9.16 20.39 -8.65
CA PHE A 381 -7.97 19.99 -7.93
C PHE A 381 -6.77 20.60 -8.64
N SER A 382 -5.79 21.09 -7.88
CA SER A 382 -4.66 21.80 -8.47
C SER A 382 -4.00 20.94 -9.56
N PRO A 383 -3.77 21.49 -10.77
CA PRO A 383 -3.21 20.75 -11.90
C PRO A 383 -1.71 20.44 -11.75
N ASP A 384 -1.03 21.06 -10.77
CA ASP A 384 0.38 20.79 -10.45
C ASP A 384 0.53 19.45 -9.71
N GLU A 385 0.30 18.33 -10.40
CA GLU A 385 0.28 16.98 -9.81
C GLU A 385 1.53 16.64 -8.98
N LEU A 386 2.70 17.14 -9.40
CA LEU A 386 3.97 16.83 -8.75
C LEU A 386 4.14 17.53 -7.41
N ASN A 387 3.53 18.72 -7.22
CA ASN A 387 3.74 19.53 -6.03
C ASN A 387 2.47 19.76 -5.20
N ASP A 388 1.31 19.82 -5.84
CA ASP A 388 0.02 20.09 -5.20
C ASP A 388 -1.16 19.55 -6.02
N GLY A 389 -1.75 18.43 -5.60
CA GLY A 389 -3.01 17.91 -6.14
C GLY A 389 -4.26 18.30 -5.34
N SER A 390 -4.18 19.32 -4.47
CA SER A 390 -5.26 19.61 -3.53
C SER A 390 -6.44 20.38 -4.12
N MET A 391 -7.61 20.17 -3.53
CA MET A 391 -8.87 20.80 -3.91
C MET A 391 -8.81 22.32 -3.77
N GLN A 392 -9.18 23.02 -4.83
CA GLN A 392 -9.25 24.47 -4.88
C GLN A 392 -10.60 24.96 -4.36
N THR A 393 -10.58 26.06 -3.59
CA THR A 393 -11.78 26.71 -3.06
C THR A 393 -11.64 28.22 -3.12
N GLY A 394 -12.75 28.96 -3.16
CA GLY A 394 -12.75 30.41 -3.18
C GLY A 394 -13.38 30.98 -4.45
N ALA A 395 -13.65 32.29 -4.44
CA ALA A 395 -14.41 32.94 -5.52
C ALA A 395 -13.53 33.51 -6.66
N GLU A 396 -12.21 33.44 -6.51
CA GLU A 396 -11.22 34.02 -7.41
C GLU A 396 -10.05 33.05 -7.63
N VAL A 397 -10.35 31.88 -8.19
CA VAL A 397 -9.34 30.90 -8.59
C VAL A 397 -8.99 31.17 -10.05
N LYS A 398 -7.72 31.41 -10.36
CA LYS A 398 -7.26 31.59 -11.76
C LYS A 398 -6.92 30.22 -12.34
N VAL A 399 -7.49 29.92 -13.51
CA VAL A 399 -7.30 28.65 -14.21
C VAL A 399 -6.89 28.94 -15.65
N GLU A 400 -5.84 28.27 -16.11
CA GLU A 400 -5.41 28.30 -17.50
C GLU A 400 -6.20 27.24 -18.27
N LEU A 401 -6.99 27.74 -19.23
CA LEU A 401 -7.76 27.01 -20.22
C LEU A 401 -7.04 27.07 -21.58
N GLU A 402 -7.52 26.34 -22.57
CA GLU A 402 -6.95 26.33 -23.93
C GLU A 402 -6.92 27.75 -24.54
N ASP A 403 -7.97 28.53 -24.29
CA ASP A 403 -8.22 29.86 -24.86
C ASP A 403 -7.77 31.02 -23.96
N GLY A 404 -7.19 30.73 -22.79
CA GLY A 404 -6.59 31.74 -21.91
C GLY A 404 -6.80 31.52 -20.42
N VAL A 405 -6.54 32.57 -19.63
CA VAL A 405 -6.64 32.50 -18.16
C VAL A 405 -7.93 33.12 -17.67
N TYR A 406 -8.80 32.28 -17.11
CA TYR A 406 -10.12 32.66 -16.64
C TYR A 406 -10.22 32.62 -15.12
N THR A 407 -11.23 33.31 -14.59
CA THR A 407 -11.53 33.25 -13.16
C THR A 407 -12.64 32.26 -12.89
N PHE A 408 -12.38 31.31 -12.00
CA PHE A 408 -13.35 30.36 -11.50
C PHE A 408 -13.71 30.63 -10.04
N GLY A 409 -14.88 30.13 -9.64
CA GLY A 409 -15.41 30.19 -8.29
C GLY A 409 -15.87 28.84 -7.80
N PHE A 410 -15.37 28.44 -6.62
CA PHE A 410 -15.69 27.21 -5.92
C PHE A 410 -16.11 27.52 -4.49
N GLY A 411 -17.16 26.84 -4.02
CA GLY A 411 -17.63 26.95 -2.65
C GLY A 411 -16.60 26.42 -1.64
N SER A 412 -16.83 26.70 -0.36
CA SER A 412 -16.01 26.14 0.73
C SER A 412 -16.03 24.60 0.80
N ASN A 413 -17.03 23.97 0.17
CA ASN A 413 -17.15 22.53 0.02
C ASN A 413 -16.45 21.99 -1.23
N GLY A 414 -15.83 22.85 -2.05
CA GLY A 414 -15.14 22.51 -3.30
C GLY A 414 -16.01 22.56 -4.56
N ILE A 415 -17.34 22.62 -4.41
CA ILE A 415 -18.26 22.54 -5.55
C ILE A 415 -18.25 23.87 -6.31
N ALA A 416 -18.15 23.79 -7.63
CA ALA A 416 -18.21 24.93 -8.54
C ALA A 416 -19.48 25.78 -8.34
N TYR A 417 -19.36 27.10 -8.45
CA TYR A 417 -20.53 27.99 -8.48
C TYR A 417 -21.26 27.86 -9.81
N GLY A 418 -22.57 27.66 -9.77
CA GLY A 418 -23.34 27.44 -11.01
C GLY A 418 -23.14 26.06 -11.61
N ASN A 419 -22.77 25.09 -10.76
CA ASN A 419 -22.59 23.69 -11.14
C ASN A 419 -23.85 23.11 -11.83
N ARG A 420 -23.65 22.10 -12.68
CA ARG A 420 -24.69 21.41 -13.47
C ARG A 420 -25.41 22.31 -14.48
N ASN A 421 -24.64 23.12 -15.20
CA ASN A 421 -25.11 24.01 -16.27
C ASN A 421 -26.12 25.04 -15.77
N GLN A 422 -25.93 25.54 -14.54
CA GLN A 422 -26.83 26.51 -13.93
C GLN A 422 -26.17 27.87 -13.79
N LEU A 423 -26.82 28.93 -14.25
CA LEU A 423 -26.37 30.27 -13.92
C LEU A 423 -26.55 30.52 -12.42
N ARG A 424 -25.49 30.97 -11.76
CA ARG A 424 -25.52 31.32 -10.33
C ARG A 424 -24.90 32.68 -10.08
N LYS A 425 -25.69 33.56 -9.47
CA LYS A 425 -25.18 34.79 -8.86
C LYS A 425 -24.53 34.50 -7.51
N THR A 426 -23.28 34.88 -7.35
CA THR A 426 -22.57 34.81 -6.06
C THR A 426 -21.91 36.15 -5.78
N LYS A 427 -22.26 36.77 -4.64
CA LYS A 427 -21.89 38.16 -4.32
C LYS A 427 -22.33 39.10 -5.46
N ASN A 428 -21.37 39.71 -6.18
CA ASN A 428 -21.63 40.66 -7.26
C ASN A 428 -21.15 40.14 -8.63
N SER A 429 -21.17 38.83 -8.86
CA SER A 429 -20.73 38.21 -10.12
C SER A 429 -21.61 37.03 -10.47
N PHE A 430 -21.71 36.73 -11.76
CA PHE A 430 -22.37 35.54 -12.29
C PHE A 430 -21.36 34.46 -12.61
N TYR A 431 -21.75 33.22 -12.37
CA TYR A 431 -20.94 32.04 -12.61
C TYR A 431 -21.78 30.96 -13.30
N ILE A 432 -21.17 30.22 -14.22
CA ILE A 432 -21.71 28.99 -14.82
C ILE A 432 -20.63 27.91 -14.77
N ASN A 433 -20.92 26.76 -14.19
CA ASN A 433 -19.96 25.66 -14.03
C ASN A 433 -18.61 26.09 -13.43
N GLY A 434 -18.66 27.02 -12.49
CA GLY A 434 -17.50 27.61 -11.83
C GLY A 434 -16.89 28.78 -12.59
N LEU A 435 -17.02 28.87 -13.91
CA LEU A 435 -16.51 29.97 -14.74
C LEU A 435 -17.24 31.27 -14.39
N ARG A 436 -16.49 32.34 -14.09
CA ARG A 436 -17.04 33.69 -13.87
C ARG A 436 -17.30 34.35 -15.22
N LEU A 437 -18.52 34.84 -15.44
CA LEU A 437 -18.86 35.61 -16.63
C LEU A 437 -18.27 37.02 -16.51
N GLU A 438 -17.23 37.28 -17.30
CA GLU A 438 -16.51 38.55 -17.38
C GLU A 438 -16.70 39.14 -18.77
N ALA A 439 -16.83 40.47 -18.85
CA ALA A 439 -16.82 41.13 -20.14
C ALA A 439 -15.43 41.06 -20.78
N ASP A 440 -15.41 40.96 -22.11
CA ASP A 440 -14.17 41.05 -22.86
C ASP A 440 -13.49 42.42 -22.61
N GLN A 441 -12.14 42.42 -22.56
CA GLN A 441 -11.38 43.63 -22.34
C GLN A 441 -11.53 44.63 -23.50
N GLU A 442 -11.70 44.19 -24.73
CA GLU A 442 -11.87 45.05 -25.90
C GLU A 442 -13.15 45.89 -25.80
N TYR A 443 -14.27 45.27 -25.39
CA TYR A 443 -15.59 45.91 -25.31
C TYR A 443 -15.81 46.64 -23.98
N GLY A 444 -15.24 46.13 -22.89
CA GLY A 444 -15.29 46.76 -21.56
C GLY A 444 -16.53 46.41 -20.71
N TYR A 445 -17.64 46.05 -21.36
CA TYR A 445 -18.87 45.58 -20.73
C TYR A 445 -19.45 44.39 -21.50
N GLY A 446 -20.25 43.60 -20.80
CA GLY A 446 -20.96 42.46 -21.36
C GLY A 446 -22.28 42.27 -20.64
N VAL A 447 -23.18 41.52 -21.24
CA VAL A 447 -24.56 41.32 -20.81
C VAL A 447 -24.76 39.84 -20.52
N VAL A 448 -25.32 39.57 -19.34
CA VAL A 448 -25.70 38.22 -18.89
C VAL A 448 -27.22 38.15 -18.86
N GLN A 449 -27.80 37.13 -19.50
CA GLN A 449 -29.21 36.78 -19.34
C GLN A 449 -29.38 36.06 -18.00
N GLU A 450 -29.91 36.74 -16.98
CA GLU A 450 -30.15 36.21 -15.63
C GLU A 450 -31.37 35.27 -15.58
N ASN A 451 -32.35 35.53 -16.42
CA ASN A 451 -33.55 34.73 -16.71
C ASN A 451 -34.18 35.25 -18.01
N GLU A 452 -35.25 34.58 -18.47
CA GLU A 452 -35.91 34.80 -19.77
C GLU A 452 -36.03 36.29 -20.16
N ASP A 453 -36.47 37.14 -19.22
CA ASP A 453 -36.73 38.58 -19.47
C ASP A 453 -35.78 39.54 -18.73
N THR A 454 -34.76 39.04 -18.01
CA THR A 454 -33.87 39.91 -17.22
C THR A 454 -32.41 39.79 -17.64
N TYR A 455 -31.87 40.91 -18.10
CA TYR A 455 -30.47 41.04 -18.50
C TYR A 455 -29.69 41.92 -17.52
N ARG A 456 -28.42 41.60 -17.29
CA ARG A 456 -27.53 42.30 -16.36
C ARG A 456 -26.23 42.65 -17.05
N VAL A 457 -25.79 43.90 -16.87
CA VAL A 457 -24.48 44.30 -17.37
C VAL A 457 -23.41 43.93 -16.34
N VAL A 458 -22.31 43.34 -16.82
CA VAL A 458 -21.08 43.07 -16.05
C VAL A 458 -19.90 43.81 -16.68
N GLY A 459 -18.91 44.18 -15.87
CA GLY A 459 -17.65 44.72 -16.37
C GLY A 459 -16.59 43.65 -16.63
N THR A 460 -15.41 44.08 -17.07
CA THR A 460 -14.27 43.18 -17.38
C THR A 460 -13.63 42.47 -16.17
N ASN A 461 -14.13 42.75 -14.97
CA ASN A 461 -13.78 42.02 -13.73
C ASN A 461 -14.92 41.10 -13.26
N GLY A 462 -15.95 40.91 -14.09
CA GLY A 462 -17.15 40.14 -13.82
C GLY A 462 -18.05 40.75 -12.75
N LYS A 463 -17.84 42.01 -12.35
CA LYS A 463 -18.72 42.68 -11.37
C LYS A 463 -19.98 43.20 -12.06
N ILE A 464 -21.12 42.88 -11.47
CA ILE A 464 -22.43 43.35 -11.92
C ILE A 464 -22.52 44.87 -11.73
N MET A 465 -22.93 45.54 -12.80
CA MET A 465 -23.16 46.97 -12.84
C MET A 465 -24.58 47.27 -12.35
N THR A 466 -24.70 48.20 -11.41
CA THR A 466 -25.98 48.63 -10.84
C THR A 466 -26.28 50.10 -11.17
N GLY A 467 -27.56 50.45 -11.23
CA GLY A 467 -28.06 51.79 -11.53
C GLY A 467 -29.52 51.79 -11.95
N ASP A 468 -30.30 52.78 -11.49
CA ASP A 468 -31.71 52.94 -11.82
C ASP A 468 -31.95 53.71 -13.13
N LYS A 469 -31.21 54.80 -13.36
CA LYS A 469 -31.25 55.57 -14.62
C LYS A 469 -29.83 55.83 -15.09
N LYS A 470 -29.10 54.74 -15.34
CA LYS A 470 -27.66 54.80 -15.58
C LYS A 470 -27.39 54.55 -17.06
N VAL A 471 -26.51 55.35 -17.63
CA VAL A 471 -26.02 55.18 -19.00
C VAL A 471 -24.50 55.17 -18.96
N ILE A 472 -23.92 54.10 -19.48
CA ILE A 472 -22.48 53.85 -19.54
C ILE A 472 -22.06 53.72 -21.01
N LYS A 473 -20.86 54.19 -21.33
CA LYS A 473 -20.28 54.02 -22.66
C LYS A 473 -19.42 52.77 -22.67
N ASP A 474 -19.62 51.89 -23.64
CA ASP A 474 -18.68 50.81 -23.93
C ASP A 474 -17.43 51.37 -24.64
N ARG A 475 -16.47 50.49 -24.94
CA ARG A 475 -15.22 50.86 -25.62
C ARG A 475 -15.36 50.96 -27.15
N GLU A 476 -16.39 50.35 -27.72
CA GLU A 476 -16.76 50.48 -29.14
C GLU A 476 -17.48 51.79 -29.46
N GLY A 477 -17.89 52.53 -28.42
CA GLY A 477 -18.53 53.83 -28.53
C GLY A 477 -20.05 53.82 -28.35
N GLY A 478 -20.66 52.65 -28.16
CA GLY A 478 -22.07 52.49 -27.84
C GLY A 478 -22.42 52.87 -26.40
N TRP A 479 -23.70 53.17 -26.18
CA TRP A 479 -24.25 53.52 -24.87
C TRP A 479 -25.15 52.42 -24.35
N LEU A 480 -24.71 51.70 -23.30
CA LEU A 480 -25.57 50.77 -22.57
C LEU A 480 -26.41 51.54 -21.55
N ILE A 481 -27.71 51.31 -21.60
CA ILE A 481 -28.73 51.90 -20.74
C ILE A 481 -29.15 50.87 -19.71
N LEU A 482 -29.10 51.27 -18.43
CA LEU A 482 -29.54 50.48 -17.30
C LEU A 482 -30.76 51.12 -16.64
N LEU A 483 -31.82 50.33 -16.51
CA LEU A 483 -33.05 50.66 -15.78
C LEU A 483 -33.29 49.66 -14.65
N ASN A 484 -33.56 50.13 -13.43
CA ASN A 484 -33.78 49.26 -12.26
C ASN A 484 -32.70 48.17 -12.07
N ASN A 485 -31.43 48.54 -12.29
CA ASN A 485 -30.25 47.66 -12.26
C ASN A 485 -30.22 46.57 -13.35
N ARG A 486 -31.07 46.64 -14.38
CA ARG A 486 -31.12 45.72 -15.52
C ARG A 486 -30.59 46.42 -16.75
N PHE A 487 -30.01 45.65 -17.66
CA PHE A 487 -29.79 46.13 -19.03
C PHE A 487 -31.15 46.39 -19.69
N ALA A 488 -31.28 47.53 -20.37
CA ALA A 488 -32.51 47.93 -21.04
C ALA A 488 -32.31 48.10 -22.56
N ALA A 489 -31.20 48.70 -22.99
CA ALA A 489 -30.86 48.84 -24.41
C ALA A 489 -29.38 49.17 -24.57
N ARG A 490 -28.87 48.94 -25.78
CA ARG A 490 -27.63 49.55 -26.29
C ARG A 490 -27.99 50.42 -27.50
N VAL A 491 -27.40 51.61 -27.62
CA VAL A 491 -27.58 52.49 -28.79
C VAL A 491 -26.25 53.07 -29.25
N GLU A 492 -26.15 53.41 -30.53
CA GLU A 492 -24.93 53.95 -31.16
C GLU A 492 -24.99 55.47 -31.39
N ASP A 493 -25.73 56.18 -30.54
CA ASP A 493 -25.89 57.62 -30.62
C ASP A 493 -24.56 58.37 -30.43
N ASP A 494 -24.31 59.39 -31.26
CA ASP A 494 -23.17 60.30 -31.12
C ASP A 494 -23.13 60.95 -29.73
N ASP A 495 -24.31 61.35 -29.25
CA ASP A 495 -24.52 62.05 -27.99
C ASP A 495 -25.17 61.12 -26.95
N LYS A 496 -24.80 61.30 -25.67
CA LYS A 496 -25.28 60.43 -24.58
C LYS A 496 -26.81 60.49 -24.43
N PRO A 497 -27.53 59.35 -24.47
CA PRO A 497 -28.96 59.28 -24.21
C PRO A 497 -29.36 59.91 -22.86
N ARG A 498 -30.52 60.55 -22.82
CA ARG A 498 -30.98 61.28 -21.62
C ARG A 498 -32.35 60.88 -21.17
N TRP A 499 -32.52 60.80 -19.85
CA TRP A 499 -33.83 60.67 -19.25
C TRP A 499 -34.64 61.95 -19.48
N TYR A 500 -35.80 61.82 -20.12
CA TYR A 500 -36.69 62.91 -20.49
C TYR A 500 -38.15 62.48 -20.29
N ASN A 501 -39.06 63.45 -20.15
CA ASN A 501 -40.50 63.23 -20.05
C ASN A 501 -41.16 63.84 -21.29
N GLY A 502 -41.09 63.11 -22.40
CA GLY A 502 -41.60 63.53 -23.70
C GLY A 502 -43.04 63.08 -23.94
N ASP A 503 -43.51 63.26 -25.16
CA ASP A 503 -44.89 62.92 -25.56
C ASP A 503 -45.20 61.42 -25.47
N GLU A 504 -44.17 60.58 -25.61
CA GLU A 504 -44.25 59.12 -25.44
C GLU A 504 -44.08 58.66 -23.97
N GLY A 505 -43.93 59.61 -23.04
CA GLY A 505 -43.81 59.37 -21.60
C GLY A 505 -42.40 59.52 -21.02
N PRO A 506 -42.21 59.19 -19.73
CA PRO A 506 -40.91 59.29 -19.07
C PRO A 506 -40.00 58.09 -19.40
N GLY A 507 -38.83 58.35 -19.98
CA GLY A 507 -37.86 57.31 -20.33
C GLY A 507 -36.53 57.87 -20.82
N PHE A 508 -35.66 57.01 -21.34
CA PHE A 508 -34.45 57.42 -22.06
C PHE A 508 -34.78 57.71 -23.52
N TYR A 509 -34.40 58.90 -23.97
CA TYR A 509 -34.57 59.34 -25.35
C TYR A 509 -33.22 59.48 -26.04
N HIS A 510 -33.23 59.29 -27.36
CA HIS A 510 -32.16 59.76 -28.23
C HIS A 510 -31.97 61.26 -28.00
N TYR A 511 -30.73 61.73 -27.94
CA TYR A 511 -30.42 63.12 -27.63
C TYR A 511 -29.43 63.68 -28.65
N ASP A 512 -29.78 64.77 -29.32
CA ASP A 512 -28.88 65.54 -30.17
C ASP A 512 -28.67 66.93 -29.54
N GLY A 513 -27.49 67.12 -28.94
CA GLY A 513 -27.11 68.37 -28.32
C GLY A 513 -26.86 69.50 -29.33
N SER A 514 -26.65 69.18 -30.60
CA SER A 514 -26.40 70.12 -31.69
C SER A 514 -27.70 70.67 -32.30
N SER A 515 -28.80 69.92 -32.19
CA SER A 515 -30.13 70.34 -32.65
C SER A 515 -30.62 71.59 -31.92
N ARG A 516 -31.13 72.55 -32.70
CA ARG A 516 -31.69 73.82 -32.22
C ARG A 516 -33.21 73.83 -32.12
N GLU A 517 -33.89 72.91 -32.80
CA GLU A 517 -35.36 72.86 -32.85
C GLU A 517 -35.91 71.86 -31.83
N ASP A 518 -35.51 70.60 -31.95
CA ASP A 518 -35.86 69.54 -31.02
C ASP A 518 -34.65 68.65 -30.76
N LYS A 519 -34.21 68.61 -29.49
CA LYS A 519 -33.06 67.82 -29.05
C LYS A 519 -33.40 66.35 -28.84
N TYR A 520 -34.67 65.99 -28.88
CA TYR A 520 -35.18 64.64 -28.61
C TYR A 520 -35.90 64.05 -29.82
N SER A 521 -35.66 64.60 -31.02
CA SER A 521 -36.34 64.19 -32.25
C SER A 521 -36.10 62.74 -32.68
N GLY A 522 -35.10 62.06 -32.10
CA GLY A 522 -34.87 60.63 -32.30
C GLY A 522 -35.87 59.74 -31.54
N GLY A 523 -36.64 60.28 -30.60
CA GLY A 523 -37.72 59.57 -29.91
C GLY A 523 -37.27 58.76 -28.69
N LEU A 524 -38.24 58.06 -28.09
CA LEU A 524 -38.04 57.22 -26.91
C LEU A 524 -37.26 55.95 -27.27
N ILE A 525 -36.18 55.66 -26.54
CA ILE A 525 -35.41 54.41 -26.64
C ILE A 525 -36.07 53.34 -25.77
N VAL A 526 -36.14 53.60 -24.45
CA VAL A 526 -36.68 52.67 -23.44
C VAL A 526 -37.26 53.41 -22.24
N ASN A 527 -38.28 52.84 -21.60
CA ASN A 527 -38.85 53.28 -20.34
C ASN A 527 -38.91 52.10 -19.33
N TYR A 528 -39.51 52.32 -18.16
CA TYR A 528 -39.57 51.28 -17.11
C TYR A 528 -40.43 50.06 -17.46
N ASP A 529 -41.35 50.20 -18.40
CA ASP A 529 -42.27 49.15 -18.84
C ASP A 529 -41.76 48.46 -20.13
N SER A 530 -40.64 48.93 -20.70
CA SER A 530 -40.01 48.33 -21.88
C SER A 530 -39.32 47.01 -21.56
N GLU A 531 -39.46 46.05 -22.47
CA GLU A 531 -38.57 44.88 -22.55
C GLU A 531 -37.16 45.33 -22.98
N ALA A 532 -36.16 44.48 -22.71
CA ALA A 532 -34.80 44.77 -23.11
C ALA A 532 -34.65 44.73 -24.64
N VAL A 533 -34.04 45.77 -25.21
CA VAL A 533 -33.77 45.87 -26.65
C VAL A 533 -32.36 45.33 -26.94
N LEU A 534 -32.30 44.21 -27.67
CA LEU A 534 -31.05 43.49 -27.97
C LEU A 534 -30.52 43.73 -29.38
N ASP A 535 -31.30 44.34 -30.28
CA ASP A 535 -30.98 44.50 -31.71
C ASP A 535 -29.62 45.15 -32.00
N HIS A 536 -29.17 46.05 -31.11
CA HIS A 536 -27.90 46.76 -31.23
C HIS A 536 -26.83 46.26 -30.25
N LEU A 537 -27.08 45.14 -29.55
CA LEU A 537 -26.11 44.50 -28.67
C LEU A 537 -25.25 43.53 -29.49
N PRO A 538 -23.93 43.77 -29.63
CA PRO A 538 -23.02 42.87 -30.34
C PRO A 538 -23.00 41.48 -29.71
N ASP A 539 -22.75 40.45 -30.52
CA ASP A 539 -22.68 39.06 -30.04
C ASP A 539 -21.53 38.89 -29.03
N GLU A 540 -20.43 39.63 -29.17
CA GLU A 540 -19.29 39.64 -28.25
C GLU A 540 -19.62 40.23 -26.87
N GLU A 541 -20.68 41.04 -26.77
CA GLU A 541 -21.19 41.51 -25.49
C GLU A 541 -22.25 40.55 -24.90
N ARG A 542 -22.67 39.48 -25.60
CA ARG A 542 -23.61 38.46 -25.07
C ARG A 542 -22.84 37.31 -24.43
N LEU A 543 -22.91 37.19 -23.10
CA LEU A 543 -22.00 36.30 -22.36
C LEU A 543 -22.52 34.87 -22.13
N ASN A 544 -23.82 34.62 -22.29
CA ASN A 544 -24.42 33.32 -22.01
C ASN A 544 -25.73 33.05 -22.79
N PHE A 545 -25.93 33.77 -23.89
CA PHE A 545 -27.10 33.67 -24.75
C PHE A 545 -26.72 34.08 -26.17
N GLU A 546 -27.51 33.63 -27.14
CA GLU A 546 -27.38 34.01 -28.55
C GLU A 546 -28.35 35.12 -28.91
#